data_AF-A0A3E1EI74-F1
#
_entry.id   AF-A0A3E1EI74-F1
#
_cell.length_a   1.000
_cell.length_b   1.000
_cell.length_c   1.000
_cell.angle_alpha   90.00
_cell.angle_beta   90.00
_cell.angle_gamma   90.00
#
_symmetry.space_group_name_H-M   'P 1'
#
loop_
_entity.id
_entity.type
_entity.pdbx_description
1 polymer ?
#
loop_
_entity_poly.entity_id
_entity_poly.type
_entity_poly.pdbx_seq_one_letter_code
_entity_poly.pdbx_strand_id
1 'polypeptide(L)'
;MPSPLVDLQFIDARARVLDVAAFLDRVQRHGQDSDFRVLALKAALAELSSPDPGRARRVLEHLSDPSTDPIPAATTQGATGAPPPL
;
A
#
# COMPACT_ATOMS: atom_id res chain seq x y z
N MET A 1 15.21 -27.69 9.30
CA MET A 1 14.48 -27.23 10.52
C MET A 1 13.16 -26.63 10.05
N PRO A 2 12.03 -26.96 10.69
CA PRO A 2 10.74 -26.34 10.36
C PRO A 2 10.77 -24.82 10.68
N SER A 3 10.00 -24.02 9.95
CA SER A 3 9.92 -22.57 10.14
C SER A 3 8.45 -22.19 10.34
N PRO A 4 7.89 -22.41 11.55
CA PRO A 4 6.43 -22.46 11.75
C PRO A 4 5.68 -21.21 11.27
N LEU A 5 6.27 -20.03 11.41
CA LEU A 5 5.69 -18.79 10.92
C LEU A 5 5.70 -18.70 9.39
N VAL A 6 6.81 -19.07 8.76
CA VAL A 6 6.95 -19.07 7.30
C VAL A 6 6.02 -20.13 6.71
N ASP A 7 6.01 -21.33 7.27
CA ASP A 7 5.14 -22.43 6.85
C ASP A 7 3.66 -22.04 6.93
N LEU A 8 3.27 -21.26 7.95
CA LEU A 8 1.90 -20.79 8.12
C LEU A 8 1.51 -19.65 7.18
N GLN A 9 2.41 -18.69 6.92
CA GLN A 9 2.04 -17.40 6.30
C GLN A 9 2.57 -17.21 4.87
N PHE A 10 3.59 -17.95 4.45
CA PHE A 10 4.30 -17.67 3.20
C PHE A 10 3.42 -17.79 1.96
N ILE A 11 2.54 -18.79 1.90
CA ILE A 11 1.67 -18.99 0.73
C ILE A 11 0.68 -17.84 0.56
N ASP A 12 0.09 -17.34 1.65
CA ASP A 12 -0.81 -16.18 1.62
C ASP A 12 -0.04 -14.90 1.26
N ALA A 13 1.11 -14.67 1.88
CA ALA A 13 1.97 -13.52 1.56
C ALA A 13 2.38 -13.52 0.07
N ARG A 14 2.77 -14.69 -0.47
CA ARG A 14 3.12 -14.86 -1.88
C ARG A 14 1.94 -14.55 -2.80
N ALA A 15 0.73 -15.00 -2.47
CA ALA A 15 -0.46 -14.72 -3.26
C ALA A 15 -0.74 -13.21 -3.32
N ARG A 16 -0.70 -12.52 -2.18
CA ARG A 16 -0.93 -11.07 -2.11
C ARG A 16 0.09 -10.27 -2.93
N VAL A 17 1.35 -10.67 -2.93
CA VAL A 17 2.39 -10.03 -3.75
C VAL A 17 2.10 -10.21 -5.25
N LEU A 18 1.66 -11.40 -5.67
CA LEU A 18 1.28 -11.66 -7.06
C LEU A 18 0.06 -10.84 -7.49
N ASP A 19 -0.94 -10.69 -6.62
CA ASP A 19 -2.13 -9.89 -6.89
C ASP A 19 -1.78 -8.40 -7.10
N VAL A 20 -0.88 -7.87 -6.27
CA VAL A 20 -0.37 -6.50 -6.41
C VAL A 20 0.41 -6.33 -7.71
N ALA A 21 1.30 -7.27 -8.04
CA ALA A 21 2.04 -7.23 -9.31
C ALA A 21 1.10 -7.24 -10.52
N ALA A 22 0.13 -8.15 -10.54
CA ALA A 22 -0.87 -8.24 -11.61
C ALA A 22 -1.76 -6.99 -11.70
N PHE A 23 -2.04 -6.31 -10.58
CA PHE A 23 -2.73 -5.03 -10.58
C PHE A 23 -1.88 -3.94 -11.22
N LEU A 24 -0.60 -3.82 -10.86
CA LEU A 24 0.31 -2.83 -11.43
C LEU A 24 0.49 -3.03 -12.95
N ASP A 25 0.58 -4.27 -13.42
CA ASP A 25 0.62 -4.58 -14.86
C ASP A 25 -0.64 -4.10 -15.60
N ARG A 26 -1.82 -4.26 -14.98
CA ARG A 26 -3.09 -3.76 -15.54
C ARG A 26 -3.11 -2.24 -15.59
N VAL A 27 -2.73 -1.58 -14.50
CA VAL A 27 -2.63 -0.11 -14.42
C VAL A 27 -1.70 0.43 -15.51
N GLN A 28 -0.52 -0.17 -15.68
CA GLN A 28 0.43 0.22 -16.72
C GLN A 28 -0.15 0.01 -18.13
N ARG A 29 -0.78 -1.13 -18.39
CA ARG A 29 -1.42 -1.42 -19.69
C ARG A 29 -2.50 -0.40 -20.07
N HIS A 30 -3.17 0.19 -19.08
CA HIS A 30 -4.22 1.19 -19.26
C HIS A 30 -3.72 2.63 -19.12
N GLY A 31 -2.40 2.88 -18.94
CA GLY A 31 -1.84 4.23 -18.81
C GLY A 31 -2.32 4.99 -17.57
N GLN A 32 -2.58 4.28 -16.48
CA GLN A 32 -3.10 4.84 -15.22
C GLN A 32 -2.03 4.92 -14.12
N ASP A 33 -0.76 4.82 -14.48
CA ASP A 33 0.37 4.76 -13.57
C ASP A 33 0.62 6.05 -12.79
N SER A 34 0.03 7.16 -13.26
CA SER A 34 0.05 8.48 -12.62
C SER A 34 -1.10 8.71 -11.61
N ASP A 35 -2.03 7.76 -11.42
CA ASP A 35 -3.07 7.89 -10.38
C ASP A 35 -2.38 7.99 -9.00
N PHE A 36 -2.77 8.98 -8.20
CA PHE A 36 -2.10 9.25 -6.93
C PHE A 36 -2.11 8.06 -5.97
N ARG A 37 -3.15 7.20 -6.02
CA ARG A 37 -3.24 5.99 -5.19
C ARG A 37 -2.21 4.95 -5.65
N VAL A 38 -1.95 4.87 -6.94
CA VAL A 38 -0.92 3.99 -7.51
C VAL A 38 0.47 4.49 -7.12
N LEU A 39 0.71 5.81 -7.16
CA LEU A 39 1.97 6.40 -6.73
C LEU A 39 2.22 6.14 -5.23
N ALA A 40 1.21 6.35 -4.38
CA ALA A 40 1.29 6.05 -2.96
C ALA A 40 1.52 4.56 -2.67
N LEU A 41 0.83 3.66 -3.40
CA LEU A 41 1.05 2.22 -3.28
C LEU A 41 2.48 1.83 -3.65
N LYS A 42 3.04 2.38 -4.75
CA LYS A 42 4.43 2.13 -5.14
C LYS A 42 5.43 2.58 -4.08
N ALA A 43 5.19 3.73 -3.45
CA ALA A 43 6.01 4.21 -2.32
C ALA A 43 5.90 3.27 -1.12
N ALA A 44 4.69 2.84 -0.76
CA ALA A 44 4.47 1.89 0.32
C ALA A 44 5.15 0.53 0.07
N LEU A 45 5.17 0.05 -1.18
CA LEU A 45 5.85 -1.21 -1.53
C LEU A 45 7.36 -1.17 -1.30
N ALA A 46 8.00 0.00 -1.43
CA ALA A 46 9.43 0.15 -1.16
C ALA A 46 9.78 -0.18 0.30
N GLU A 47 8.85 0.05 1.23
CA GLU A 47 9.02 -0.26 2.66
C GLU A 47 9.13 -1.75 2.96
N LEU A 48 8.61 -2.61 2.06
CA LEU A 48 8.65 -4.06 2.25
C LEU A 48 10.08 -4.61 2.23
N SER A 49 10.98 -3.94 1.51
CA SER A 49 12.40 -4.31 1.41
C SER A 49 13.28 -3.70 2.51
N SER A 50 12.72 -2.83 3.37
CA SER A 50 13.46 -2.20 4.45
C SER A 50 14.04 -3.25 5.42
N PRO A 51 15.30 -3.12 5.88
CA PRO A 51 15.84 -3.99 6.92
C PRO A 51 15.18 -3.69 8.29
N ASP A 52 14.72 -2.46 8.50
CA ASP A 52 14.20 -2.02 9.79
C ASP A 52 12.82 -2.59 10.13
N PRO A 53 12.58 -2.95 11.40
CA PRO A 53 11.25 -3.37 11.88
C PRO A 53 10.21 -2.25 11.70
N GLY A 54 8.93 -2.59 11.76
CA GLY A 54 7.83 -1.63 11.62
C GLY A 54 7.36 -1.38 10.19
N ARG A 55 7.66 -2.28 9.24
CA ARG A 55 7.23 -2.19 7.83
C ARG A 55 5.72 -1.94 7.69
N ALA A 56 4.90 -2.65 8.46
CA ALA A 56 3.44 -2.48 8.43
C ALA A 56 3.00 -1.05 8.79
N ARG A 57 3.65 -0.41 9.79
CA ARG A 57 3.38 0.97 10.16
C ARG A 57 3.72 1.92 9.01
N ARG A 58 4.93 1.79 8.44
CA ARG A 58 5.38 2.68 7.35
C ARG A 58 4.52 2.51 6.10
N VAL A 59 4.14 1.28 5.75
CA VAL A 59 3.16 1.00 4.68
C VAL A 59 1.84 1.73 4.93
N LEU A 60 1.31 1.65 6.16
CA LEU A 60 0.07 2.34 6.53
C LEU A 60 0.21 3.86 6.42
N GLU A 61 1.33 4.42 6.87
CA GLU A 61 1.60 5.86 6.86
C GLU A 61 1.66 6.41 5.42
N HIS A 62 2.28 5.70 4.48
CA HIS A 62 2.26 6.09 3.05
C HIS A 62 0.86 6.10 2.43
N LEU A 63 -0.10 5.37 3.02
CA LEU A 63 -1.47 5.23 2.53
C LEU A 63 -2.49 6.03 3.35
N SER A 64 -2.04 6.82 4.33
CA SER A 64 -2.89 7.57 5.24
C SER A 64 -2.69 9.07 5.09
N ASP A 65 -3.74 9.85 5.36
CA ASP A 65 -3.63 11.30 5.51
C ASP A 65 -2.81 11.63 6.77
N PRO A 66 -1.68 12.37 6.67
CA PRO A 66 -0.89 12.75 7.83
C PRO A 66 -1.46 13.95 8.60
N SER A 67 -2.51 14.61 8.09
CA SER A 67 -3.11 15.77 8.74
C SER A 67 -3.63 15.44 10.14
N THR A 68 -3.20 16.23 11.11
CA THR A 68 -3.74 16.19 12.47
C THR A 68 -4.93 17.12 12.65
N ASP A 69 -5.11 18.06 11.72
CA ASP A 69 -6.20 19.03 11.75
C ASP A 69 -7.40 18.47 10.98
N PRO A 70 -8.59 18.41 11.60
CA PRO A 70 -9.78 17.93 10.92
C PRO A 70 -10.23 18.95 9.86
N ILE A 71 -10.69 18.44 8.72
CA ILE A 71 -11.38 19.28 7.74
C ILE A 71 -12.72 19.79 8.33
N PRO A 72 -13.20 21.00 7.95
CA PRO A 72 -14.40 21.60 8.54
C PRO A 72 -15.68 20.76 8.38
N ALA A 73 -15.78 19.99 7.29
CA ALA A 73 -16.86 19.06 7.03
C ALA A 73 -16.40 17.98 6.05
N ALA A 74 -16.95 16.77 6.17
CA ALA A 74 -16.70 15.69 5.23
C ALA A 74 -17.24 16.06 3.84
N THR A 75 -16.38 16.08 2.84
CA THR A 75 -16.75 16.37 1.44
C THR A 75 -17.23 15.13 0.70
N THR A 76 -16.85 13.94 1.17
CA THR A 76 -17.22 12.64 0.61
C THR A 76 -17.48 11.63 1.73
N GLN A 77 -18.29 10.61 1.46
CA GLN A 77 -18.51 9.48 2.39
C GLN A 77 -17.49 8.33 2.20
N GLY A 78 -16.70 8.37 1.12
CA GLY A 78 -15.72 7.33 0.78
C GLY A 78 -14.29 7.68 1.19
N ALA A 79 -13.50 6.66 1.50
CA ALA A 79 -12.05 6.76 1.63
C ALA A 79 -11.36 6.33 0.33
N THR A 80 -10.32 7.06 -0.07
CA THR A 80 -9.52 6.77 -1.27
C THR A 80 -8.41 5.75 -1.02
N GLY A 81 -8.04 5.52 0.24
CA GLY A 81 -6.96 4.61 0.64
C GLY A 81 -5.54 5.11 0.33
N ALA A 82 -5.41 6.40 0.02
CA ALA A 82 -4.16 7.15 -0.09
C ALA A 82 -4.48 8.65 0.01
N PRO A 83 -3.57 9.48 0.56
CA PRO A 83 -3.73 10.93 0.51
C PRO A 83 -3.48 11.44 -0.92
N PRO A 84 -4.35 12.30 -1.49
CA PRO A 84 -4.01 13.02 -2.71
C PRO A 84 -2.80 13.94 -2.45
N PRO A 85 -1.98 14.23 -3.47
CA PRO A 85 -0.91 15.22 -3.33
C PRO A 85 -1.47 16.57 -2.90
N LEU A 86 -0.71 17.27 -2.05
CA LEU A 86 -1.02 18.61 -1.56
C LEU A 86 -1.04 19.65 -2.69
#